data_AF-A0A1G9U9V6-F1
#
_entry.id   AF-A0A1G9U9V6-F1
#
_cell.length_a   1.000
_cell.length_b   1.000
_cell.length_c   1.000
_cell.angle_alpha   90.00
_cell.angle_beta   90.00
_cell.angle_gamma   90.00
#
_symmetry.space_group_name_H-M   'P 1'
#
loop_
_entity.id
_entity.type
_entity.pdbx_description
1 polymer ?
#
loop_
_entity_poly.entity_id
_entity_poly.type
_entity_poly.pdbx_seq_one_letter_code
_entity_poly.pdbx_strand_id
1 'polypeptide(L)'
;MISTGASVKCTRCRHMHTEADRISRPRPRRSTGDIQWSDLVCPRCGCKNYYDCTPQVAWCWASGLIEIGDSLPPNEPGGSGAIEIAAGPKYALKGQLSALARHGKGASAGMLLVPGVPEAEGQRAKGDALALWLAWCSRPKSRDGVSFAKRKAA
;
A
#
# COMPACT_ATOMS: atom_id res chain seq x y z
N MET A 1 27.20 -8.31 3.69
CA MET A 1 26.70 -7.52 2.55
C MET A 1 25.19 -7.76 2.48
N ILE A 2 24.38 -6.82 2.93
CA ILE A 2 22.91 -6.98 2.97
C ILE A 2 22.42 -6.76 1.54
N SER A 3 21.85 -7.79 0.92
CA SER A 3 21.28 -7.72 -0.43
C SER A 3 20.26 -6.57 -0.49
N THR A 4 20.61 -5.50 -1.19
CA THR A 4 19.83 -4.27 -1.39
C THR A 4 18.71 -4.46 -2.43
N GLY A 5 17.93 -5.54 -2.30
CA GLY A 5 16.80 -5.83 -3.19
C GLY A 5 15.47 -5.53 -2.50
N ALA A 6 14.50 -4.99 -3.24
CA ALA A 6 13.13 -4.82 -2.76
C ALA A 6 12.56 -6.18 -2.30
N SER A 7 11.84 -6.19 -1.18
CA SER A 7 11.15 -7.39 -0.67
C SER A 7 9.99 -7.74 -1.58
N VAL A 8 9.90 -9.01 -1.99
CA VAL A 8 8.87 -9.50 -2.92
C VAL A 8 8.26 -10.82 -2.47
N LYS A 9 7.00 -11.02 -2.85
CA LYS A 9 6.23 -12.25 -2.57
C LYS A 9 5.85 -12.93 -3.88
N CYS A 10 6.29 -14.15 -4.11
CA CYS A 10 5.91 -14.91 -5.31
C CYS A 10 4.37 -15.06 -5.40
N THR A 11 3.78 -14.78 -6.56
CA THR A 11 2.31 -14.87 -6.73
C THR A 11 1.81 -16.32 -6.74
N ARG A 12 2.67 -17.28 -7.14
CA ARG A 12 2.34 -18.71 -7.18
C ARG A 12 2.52 -19.41 -5.84
N CYS A 13 3.75 -19.45 -5.31
CA CYS A 13 4.08 -20.23 -4.11
C CYS A 13 4.13 -19.40 -2.81
N ARG A 14 3.87 -18.09 -2.88
CA ARG A 14 3.90 -17.16 -1.73
C ARG A 14 5.25 -17.08 -1.00
N HIS A 15 6.32 -17.63 -1.57
CA HIS A 15 7.66 -17.53 -1.02
C HIS A 15 8.13 -16.07 -1.00
N MET A 16 8.48 -15.60 0.19
CA MET A 16 9.10 -14.30 0.44
C MET A 16 10.60 -14.39 0.13
N HIS A 17 11.08 -13.46 -0.70
CA HIS A 17 12.48 -13.33 -1.11
C HIS A 17 12.72 -11.89 -1.56
N THR A 18 13.96 -11.48 -1.79
CA THR A 18 14.27 -10.19 -2.41
C THR A 18 14.27 -10.31 -3.93
N GLU A 19 14.14 -9.20 -4.65
CA GLU A 19 14.32 -9.20 -6.11
C GLU A 19 15.69 -9.72 -6.54
N ALA A 20 16.72 -9.48 -5.73
CA ALA A 20 18.07 -9.95 -5.98
C ALA A 20 18.21 -11.48 -5.89
N ASP A 21 17.34 -12.15 -5.13
CA ASP A 21 17.33 -13.62 -4.98
C ASP A 21 16.68 -14.34 -6.18
N ARG A 22 16.12 -13.58 -7.14
CA ARG A 22 15.44 -14.16 -8.31
C ARG A 22 16.47 -14.69 -9.30
N ILE A 23 16.26 -15.94 -9.71
CA ILE A 23 17.19 -16.65 -10.60
C ILE A 23 16.85 -16.38 -12.06
N SER A 24 17.87 -16.21 -12.89
CA SER A 24 17.69 -16.13 -14.35
C SER A 24 17.43 -17.52 -14.92
N ARG A 25 16.28 -17.71 -15.58
CA ARG A 25 15.89 -18.97 -16.21
C ARG A 25 15.76 -18.78 -17.72
N PRO A 26 16.52 -19.51 -18.55
CA PRO A 26 16.38 -19.47 -20.01
C PRO A 26 14.96 -19.84 -20.44
N ARG A 27 14.39 -19.07 -21.37
CA ARG A 27 13.15 -19.42 -22.05
C ARG A 27 13.41 -20.61 -23.00
N PRO A 28 12.44 -21.52 -23.19
CA PRO A 28 12.53 -22.54 -24.23
C PRO A 28 12.82 -21.89 -25.58
N ARG A 29 13.81 -22.40 -26.32
CA ARG A 29 14.11 -21.89 -27.67
C ARG A 29 12.91 -22.10 -28.58
N ARG A 30 12.43 -21.00 -29.17
CA ARG A 30 11.34 -21.00 -30.14
C ARG A 30 11.77 -20.55 -31.54
N SER A 31 13.02 -20.10 -31.70
CA SER A 31 13.59 -19.70 -32.99
C SER A 31 15.03 -20.18 -33.12
N THR A 32 15.50 -20.26 -34.37
CA THR A 32 16.86 -20.68 -34.75
C THR A 32 17.92 -19.61 -34.52
N GLY A 33 17.55 -18.45 -33.95
CA GLY A 33 18.50 -17.36 -33.70
C GLY A 33 19.44 -17.63 -32.53
N ASP A 34 20.62 -16.99 -32.54
CA ASP A 34 21.66 -17.19 -31.53
C ASP A 34 21.38 -16.51 -30.18
N ILE A 35 20.39 -15.63 -30.11
CA ILE A 35 20.07 -14.86 -28.90
C ILE A 35 19.18 -15.69 -27.95
N GLN A 36 19.75 -16.09 -26.80
CA GLN A 36 19.03 -16.77 -25.73
C GLN A 36 18.38 -15.75 -24.77
N TRP A 37 17.05 -15.75 -24.68
CA TRP A 37 16.31 -14.92 -23.73
C TRP A 37 16.11 -15.65 -22.40
N SER A 38 16.14 -14.91 -21.29
CA SER A 38 15.89 -15.43 -19.94
C SER A 38 14.88 -14.57 -19.17
N ASP A 39 14.18 -15.19 -18.23
CA ASP A 39 13.30 -14.52 -17.28
C ASP A 39 13.86 -14.61 -15.86
N LEU A 40 13.72 -13.55 -15.07
CA LEU A 40 13.95 -13.61 -13.63
C LEU A 40 12.76 -14.29 -12.96
N VAL A 41 13.00 -15.39 -12.25
CA VAL A 41 11.95 -16.21 -11.65
C VAL A 41 12.17 -16.44 -10.16
N CYS A 42 11.08 -16.75 -9.46
CA CYS A 42 11.12 -17.14 -8.06
C CYS A 42 12.04 -18.36 -7.87
N PRO A 43 13.00 -18.31 -6.92
CA PRO A 43 13.98 -19.37 -6.71
C PRO A 43 13.34 -20.71 -6.28
N ARG A 44 12.15 -20.65 -5.68
CA ARG A 44 11.44 -21.84 -5.18
C ARG A 44 10.58 -22.55 -6.22
N CYS A 45 9.89 -21.82 -7.10
CA CYS A 45 8.86 -22.41 -7.97
C CYS A 45 8.96 -22.01 -9.45
N GLY A 46 9.91 -21.15 -9.82
CA GLY A 46 10.09 -20.70 -11.20
C GLY A 46 9.00 -19.77 -11.73
N CYS A 47 8.13 -19.21 -10.87
CA CYS A 47 7.13 -18.24 -11.27
C CYS A 47 7.78 -16.88 -11.61
N LYS A 48 7.34 -16.26 -12.72
CA LYS A 48 7.80 -14.94 -13.18
C LYS A 48 7.17 -13.79 -12.41
N ASN A 49 5.93 -13.95 -11.97
CA ASN A 49 5.19 -12.87 -11.33
C ASN A 49 5.43 -12.84 -9.81
N TYR A 50 5.39 -11.64 -9.24
CA TYR A 50 5.54 -11.39 -7.81
C TYR A 50 4.73 -10.17 -7.39
N TYR A 51 4.46 -10.07 -6.10
CA TYR A 51 3.91 -8.89 -5.46
C TYR A 51 5.06 -8.05 -4.90
N ASP A 52 5.03 -6.76 -5.17
CA ASP A 52 5.92 -5.76 -4.58
C ASP A 52 5.53 -5.55 -3.11
N CYS A 53 6.40 -6.01 -2.20
CA CYS A 53 6.20 -5.91 -0.76
C CYS A 53 6.99 -4.77 -0.13
N THR A 54 7.44 -3.79 -0.93
CA THR A 54 8.00 -2.53 -0.39
C THR A 54 6.99 -1.90 0.58
N PRO A 55 7.44 -1.48 1.77
CA PRO A 55 6.56 -0.85 2.75
C PRO A 55 6.13 0.52 2.23
N GLN A 56 4.86 0.83 2.39
CA GLN A 56 4.28 2.14 2.13
C GLN A 56 3.45 2.59 3.32
N VAL A 57 3.30 3.90 3.42
CA VAL A 57 2.50 4.58 4.43
C VAL A 57 1.36 5.32 3.72
N ALA A 58 0.19 5.30 4.32
CA ALA A 58 -0.95 6.08 3.92
C ALA A 58 -1.30 7.09 5.01
N TRP A 59 -1.63 8.30 4.59
CA TRP A 59 -2.00 9.39 5.48
C TRP A 59 -3.27 10.08 4.99
N CYS A 60 -3.91 10.80 5.90
CA CYS A 60 -5.00 11.69 5.57
C CYS A 60 -4.69 13.14 5.92
N TRP A 61 -5.19 14.05 5.09
CA TRP A 61 -5.18 15.48 5.32
C TRP A 61 -6.41 15.94 6.12
N ALA A 62 -6.42 17.17 6.63
CA ALA A 62 -7.57 17.76 7.32
C ALA A 62 -8.83 17.89 6.45
N SER A 63 -8.69 17.80 5.13
CA SER A 63 -9.78 17.70 4.15
C SER A 63 -10.43 16.31 4.12
N GLY A 64 -9.79 15.30 4.72
CA GLY A 64 -10.15 13.89 4.59
C GLY A 64 -9.50 13.21 3.38
N LEU A 65 -8.77 13.94 2.53
CA LEU A 65 -8.05 13.34 1.39
C LEU A 65 -7.00 12.34 1.86
N ILE A 66 -7.02 11.14 1.28
CA ILE A 66 -6.09 10.05 1.55
C ILE A 66 -5.05 9.99 0.44
N GLU A 67 -3.79 9.93 0.85
CA GLU A 67 -2.65 9.72 -0.03
C GLU A 67 -1.77 8.58 0.47
N ILE A 68 -0.94 8.05 -0.44
CA ILE A 68 -0.06 6.90 -0.18
C ILE A 68 1.31 7.22 -0.76
N GLY A 69 2.36 6.91 0.00
CA GLY A 69 3.74 7.08 -0.43
C GLY A 69 4.70 6.23 0.39
N ASP A 70 5.99 6.42 0.13
CA ASP A 70 7.04 5.62 0.77
C ASP A 70 7.37 6.12 2.18
N SER A 71 7.05 7.38 2.49
CA SER A 71 7.19 7.98 3.82
C SER A 71 6.12 9.04 4.07
N LEU A 72 5.78 9.28 5.34
CA LEU A 72 4.88 10.35 5.76
C LEU A 72 5.48 11.71 5.34
N PRO A 73 4.72 12.61 4.67
CA PRO A 73 5.24 13.91 4.31
C PRO A 73 5.49 14.77 5.57
N PRO A 74 6.46 15.69 5.51
CA PRO A 74 6.67 16.64 6.59
C PRO A 74 5.43 17.53 6.78
N ASN A 75 5.18 17.96 8.01
CA ASN A 75 4.07 18.87 8.29
C ASN A 75 4.22 20.15 7.47
N GLU A 76 3.13 20.59 6.84
CA GLU A 76 3.16 21.85 6.10
C GLU A 76 3.34 23.04 7.07
N PRO A 77 3.99 24.13 6.64
CA PRO A 77 4.18 25.34 7.45
C PRO A 77 2.88 25.98 7.94
N GLY A 78 1.74 25.67 7.31
CA GLY A 78 0.40 26.13 7.68
C GLY A 78 -0.30 25.32 8.78
N GLY A 79 0.38 24.32 9.38
CA GLY A 79 -0.18 23.53 10.48
C GLY A 79 -1.13 22.40 10.06
N SER A 80 -1.38 22.22 8.75
CA SER A 80 -2.01 21.03 8.19
C SER A 80 -1.03 19.85 8.26
N GLY A 81 -1.02 19.14 9.38
CA GLY A 81 -0.24 17.91 9.53
C GLY A 81 -0.90 16.73 8.82
N ALA A 82 -0.12 15.97 8.04
CA ALA A 82 -0.55 14.68 7.55
C ALA A 82 -0.66 13.70 8.72
N ILE A 83 -1.81 13.04 8.84
CA ILE A 83 -2.04 12.05 9.90
C ILE A 83 -1.90 10.66 9.29
N GLU A 84 -0.95 9.88 9.77
CA GLU A 84 -0.82 8.47 9.38
C GLU A 84 -2.09 7.69 9.74
N ILE A 85 -2.63 6.96 8.77
CA ILE A 85 -3.84 6.14 8.92
C ILE A 85 -3.59 4.65 8.73
N ALA A 86 -2.62 4.27 7.90
CA ALA A 86 -2.28 2.87 7.65
C ALA A 86 -0.88 2.72 7.10
N ALA A 87 -0.29 1.55 7.32
CA ALA A 87 0.98 1.14 6.72
C ALA A 87 0.89 -0.32 6.25
N GLY A 88 1.66 -0.69 5.24
CA GLY A 88 1.68 -2.06 4.73
C GLY A 88 2.41 -2.19 3.40
N PRO A 89 2.42 -3.40 2.82
CA PRO A 89 3.10 -3.61 1.56
C PRO A 89 2.35 -2.96 0.38
N LYS A 90 3.10 -2.41 -0.56
CA LYS A 90 2.61 -1.67 -1.75
C LYS A 90 1.54 -2.42 -2.54
N TYR A 91 1.67 -3.73 -2.72
CA TYR A 91 0.68 -4.53 -3.45
C TYR A 91 -0.71 -4.58 -2.78
N ALA A 92 -0.81 -4.34 -1.47
CA ALA A 92 -2.05 -4.53 -0.71
C ALA A 92 -2.66 -3.22 -0.19
N LEU A 93 -1.81 -2.26 0.21
CA LEU A 93 -2.23 -1.07 0.94
C LEU A 93 -3.32 -0.26 0.19
N LYS A 94 -3.07 0.08 -1.08
CA LYS A 94 -4.03 0.82 -1.90
C LYS A 94 -5.36 0.07 -2.10
N GLY A 95 -5.30 -1.24 -2.30
CA GLY A 95 -6.50 -2.07 -2.50
C GLY A 95 -7.39 -2.08 -1.25
N GLN A 96 -6.80 -2.23 -0.08
CA GLN A 96 -7.55 -2.20 1.18
C GLN A 96 -8.11 -0.80 1.48
N LEU A 97 -7.33 0.26 1.29
CA LEU A 97 -7.81 1.62 1.47
C LEU A 97 -8.96 1.94 0.52
N SER A 98 -8.86 1.57 -0.75
CA SER A 98 -9.93 1.79 -1.74
C SER A 98 -11.25 1.10 -1.35
N ALA A 99 -11.19 -0.07 -0.70
CA ALA A 99 -12.39 -0.79 -0.27
C ALA A 99 -13.07 -0.15 0.97
N LEU A 100 -12.31 0.56 1.81
CA LEU A 100 -12.78 1.09 3.10
C LEU A 100 -13.01 2.61 3.07
N ALA A 101 -12.36 3.32 2.15
CA ALA A 101 -12.46 4.75 1.98
C ALA A 101 -13.71 5.12 1.18
N ARG A 102 -14.17 6.36 1.38
CA ARG A 102 -15.17 6.97 0.52
C ARG A 102 -14.51 7.39 -0.80
N HIS A 103 -15.14 7.07 -1.92
CA HIS A 103 -14.67 7.53 -3.23
C HIS A 103 -15.23 8.92 -3.50
N GLY A 104 -14.35 9.86 -3.84
CA GLY A 104 -14.74 11.20 -4.25
C GLY A 104 -15.58 11.18 -5.53
N LYS A 105 -16.45 12.18 -5.68
CA LYS A 105 -17.33 12.40 -6.83
C LYS A 105 -17.16 13.83 -7.36
N GLY A 106 -17.58 14.07 -8.60
CA GLY A 106 -17.49 15.39 -9.23
C GLY A 106 -16.03 15.88 -9.29
N ALA A 107 -15.75 17.05 -8.72
CA ALA A 107 -14.40 17.63 -8.66
C ALA A 107 -13.37 16.77 -7.90
N SER A 108 -13.81 15.79 -7.10
CA SER A 108 -12.96 14.86 -6.35
C SER A 108 -12.96 13.44 -6.94
N ALA A 109 -13.46 13.25 -8.17
CA ALA A 109 -13.51 11.94 -8.81
C ALA A 109 -12.12 11.29 -8.89
N GLY A 110 -12.03 10.02 -8.46
CA GLY A 110 -10.78 9.25 -8.42
C GLY A 110 -9.95 9.43 -7.15
N MET A 111 -10.33 10.35 -6.26
CA MET A 111 -9.69 10.54 -4.96
C MET A 111 -10.32 9.65 -3.89
N LEU A 112 -9.49 9.21 -2.93
CA LEU A 112 -9.95 8.49 -1.75
C LEU A 112 -10.07 9.47 -0.58
N LEU A 113 -11.20 9.40 0.13
CA LEU A 113 -11.51 10.25 1.27
C LEU A 113 -11.80 9.40 2.50
N VAL A 114 -11.40 9.86 3.68
CA VAL A 114 -11.82 9.28 4.96
C VAL A 114 -13.33 9.50 5.14
N PRO A 115 -14.15 8.45 5.30
CA PRO A 115 -15.58 8.59 5.55
C PRO A 115 -15.88 9.49 6.77
N GLY A 116 -16.80 10.45 6.62
CA GLY A 116 -17.26 11.33 7.70
C GLY A 116 -16.39 12.56 7.94
N VAL A 117 -15.10 12.55 7.55
CA VAL A 117 -14.22 13.72 7.67
C VAL A 117 -14.60 14.87 6.72
N PRO A 118 -14.88 14.66 5.42
CA PRO A 118 -15.25 15.77 4.55
C PRO A 118 -16.63 16.34 4.87
N GLU A 119 -17.49 15.59 5.55
CA GLU A 119 -18.83 16.03 5.98
C GLU A 119 -18.87 16.68 7.38
N ALA A 120 -17.83 16.49 8.21
CA ALA A 120 -17.82 16.95 9.59
C ALA A 120 -17.47 18.45 9.72
N GLU A 121 -18.25 19.15 10.55
CA GLU A 121 -18.01 20.55 10.90
C GLU A 121 -17.05 20.69 12.08
N GLY A 122 -15.94 21.40 11.86
CA GLY A 122 -14.93 21.66 12.88
C GLY A 122 -13.90 20.54 13.06
N GLN A 123 -12.73 20.91 13.61
CA GLN A 123 -11.59 19.99 13.73
C GLN A 123 -11.85 18.81 14.68
N ARG A 124 -12.63 19.03 15.75
CA ARG A 124 -12.94 17.98 16.71
C ARG A 124 -13.80 16.88 16.09
N ALA A 125 -14.92 17.24 15.45
CA ALA A 125 -15.78 16.28 14.78
C ALA A 125 -15.06 15.50 13.67
N LYS A 126 -14.14 16.16 12.94
CA LYS A 126 -13.26 15.49 11.97
C LYS A 126 -12.33 14.47 12.64
N GLY A 127 -11.75 14.82 13.78
CA GLY A 127 -10.93 13.91 14.58
C GLY A 127 -11.71 12.67 15.06
N ASP A 128 -12.94 12.89 15.53
CA ASP A 128 -13.82 11.81 15.99
C ASP A 128 -14.26 10.90 14.85
N ALA A 129 -14.65 11.46 13.70
CA ALA A 129 -14.98 10.70 12.50
C ALA A 129 -13.80 9.83 12.04
N LEU A 130 -12.59 10.39 12.02
CA LEU A 130 -11.36 9.65 11.70
C LEU A 130 -11.11 8.51 12.70
N ALA A 131 -11.25 8.77 14.00
CA ALA A 131 -11.04 7.75 15.04
C ALA A 131 -12.05 6.60 14.92
N LEU A 132 -13.33 6.90 14.67
CA LEU A 132 -14.37 5.91 14.44
C LEU A 132 -14.07 5.05 13.21
N TRP A 133 -13.64 5.68 12.10
CA TRP A 133 -13.28 4.95 10.89
C TRP A 133 -12.07 4.05 11.10
N LEU A 134 -11.00 4.53 11.76
CA LEU A 134 -9.82 3.71 12.09
C LEU A 134 -10.15 2.54 13.03
N ALA A 135 -11.01 2.77 14.02
CA ALA A 135 -11.51 1.72 14.90
C ALA A 135 -12.28 0.64 14.12
N TRP A 136 -13.06 1.04 13.11
CA TRP A 136 -13.76 0.11 12.23
C TRP A 136 -12.79 -0.66 11.31
N CYS A 137 -11.84 0.03 10.66
CA CYS A 137 -10.83 -0.55 9.77
C CYS A 137 -9.94 -1.59 10.48
N SER A 138 -9.69 -1.42 11.78
CA SER A 138 -8.82 -2.31 12.57
C SER A 138 -9.52 -3.58 13.11
N ARG A 139 -10.83 -3.75 12.88
CA ARG A 139 -11.59 -4.94 13.30
C ARG A 139 -11.14 -6.23 12.60
N PRO A 140 -11.07 -6.29 11.25
CA PRO A 140 -10.58 -7.47 10.57
C PRO A 140 -9.04 -7.55 10.63
N LYS A 141 -8.51 -8.75 10.85
CA LYS A 141 -7.07 -8.99 10.66
C LYS A 141 -6.76 -8.97 9.16
N SER A 142 -5.86 -8.09 8.74
CA SER A 142 -5.36 -8.07 7.37
C SER A 142 -4.55 -9.32 7.08
N ARG A 143 -4.94 -10.07 6.05
CA ARG A 143 -4.19 -11.25 5.58
C ARG A 143 -2.87 -10.89 4.89
N ASP A 144 -2.78 -9.66 4.40
CA ASP A 144 -1.72 -9.21 3.50
C ASP A 144 -0.71 -8.26 4.17
N GLY A 145 -0.80 -8.08 5.50
CA GLY A 145 0.19 -7.34 6.28
C GLY A 145 -0.04 -5.83 6.37
N VAL A 146 -1.26 -5.36 6.06
CA VAL A 146 -1.64 -3.96 6.25
C VAL A 146 -2.12 -3.75 7.69
N SER A 147 -1.62 -2.70 8.34
CA SER A 147 -2.01 -2.28 9.68
C SER A 147 -2.58 -0.87 9.66
N PHE A 148 -3.73 -0.67 10.31
CA PHE A 148 -4.30 0.66 10.52
C PHE A 148 -3.82 1.26 11.83
N ALA A 149 -3.61 2.58 11.82
CA ALA A 149 -3.28 3.35 13.01
C ALA A 149 -4.43 3.27 14.03
N LYS A 150 -4.09 3.27 15.32
CA LYS A 150 -5.09 3.28 16.40
C LYS A 150 -5.17 4.69 16.98
N ARG A 151 -6.35 5.30 16.92
CA ARG A 151 -6.65 6.57 17.60
C ARG A 151 -7.87 6.40 18.48
N LYS A 152 -7.87 7.07 19.63
CA LYS A 152 -9.06 7.16 20.49
C LYS A 152 -9.86 8.39 20.05
N ALA A 153 -11.17 8.23 19.92
CA ALA A 153 -12.10 9.37 19.81
C ALA A 153 -12.08 10.15 21.14
N ALA A 154 -12.30 11.47 21.10
CA ALA A 154 -12.05 12.37 22.23
C ALA A 154 -13.30 12.89 22.92
#